data_AF-A0A5Z3C368-F1
#
_entry.id   AF-A0A5Z3C368-F1
#
_cell.length_a   1.000
_cell.length_b   1.000
_cell.length_c   1.000
_cell.angle_alpha   90.00
_cell.angle_beta   90.00
_cell.angle_gamma   90.00
#
_symmetry.space_group_name_H-M   'P 1'
#
loop_
_entity.id
_entity.type
_entity.pdbx_description
1 polymer ?
#
loop_
_entity_poly.entity_id
_entity_poly.type
_entity_poly.pdbx_seq_one_letter_code
_entity_poly.pdbx_strand_id
1 'polypeptide(L)'
;MRSESREALTALHFSLAANCDYNPSSEYPFEICVPFEEIARQMGVLHRYENGRTACDVAYHALRVTEEMGHAIVVREFDKDSRQYKALRIFLTVDFFTSKGITLEHLKKMLTRFQAWTRKNGLSETLKQRNERHLLRMERLDLSIEKRHSLKKLLKRIKWQITSPELIKEKEKAVSSLQEAIDAKQPVKLHAAAKAKWLQYLNSGRSMPIITTRLEAELSKEQPTLRHIDEEQFYRLLLERAGVE
;
A
#
# COMPACT_ATOMS: atom_id res chain seq x y z
N MET A 1 34.36 10.26 -27.39
CA MET A 1 34.31 9.11 -26.46
C MET A 1 34.06 9.50 -25.00
N ARG A 2 34.93 10.23 -24.27
CA ARG A 2 34.66 10.56 -22.84
C ARG A 2 33.39 11.40 -22.59
N SER A 3 32.99 12.27 -23.51
CA SER A 3 31.76 13.07 -23.41
C SER A 3 30.51 12.19 -23.51
N GLU A 4 30.45 11.35 -24.54
CA GLU A 4 29.33 10.46 -24.84
C GLU A 4 29.06 9.44 -23.73
N SER A 5 30.09 8.78 -23.18
CA SER A 5 29.90 7.86 -22.04
C SER A 5 29.39 8.58 -20.78
N ARG A 6 29.84 9.82 -20.55
CA ARG A 6 29.38 10.64 -19.42
C ARG A 6 27.94 11.08 -19.60
N GLU A 7 27.57 11.49 -20.81
CA GLU A 7 26.19 11.84 -21.18
C GLU A 7 25.25 10.63 -21.03
N ALA A 8 25.66 9.45 -21.53
CA ALA A 8 24.89 8.22 -21.37
C ALA A 8 24.67 7.84 -19.90
N LEU A 9 25.71 7.91 -19.05
CA LEU A 9 25.58 7.67 -17.61
C LEU A 9 24.67 8.69 -16.94
N THR A 10 24.76 9.95 -17.33
CA THR A 10 23.95 11.04 -16.79
C THR A 10 22.48 10.82 -17.14
N ALA A 11 22.18 10.57 -18.42
CA ALA A 11 20.85 10.25 -18.91
C ALA A 11 20.28 9.02 -18.20
N LEU A 12 21.07 7.95 -18.06
CA LEU A 12 20.66 6.75 -17.33
C LEU A 12 20.30 7.06 -15.89
N HIS A 13 21.14 7.78 -15.14
CA HIS A 13 20.88 8.07 -13.73
C HIS A 13 19.62 8.92 -13.55
N PHE A 14 19.36 9.88 -14.44
CA PHE A 14 18.10 10.62 -14.44
C PHE A 14 16.90 9.73 -14.73
N SER A 15 16.95 8.89 -15.77
CA SER A 15 15.85 7.98 -16.11
C SER A 15 15.60 6.96 -15.00
N LEU A 16 16.65 6.41 -14.38
CA LEU A 16 16.51 5.51 -13.23
C LEU A 16 15.85 6.23 -12.05
N ALA A 17 16.33 7.41 -11.67
CA ALA A 17 15.77 8.18 -10.57
C ALA A 17 14.29 8.57 -10.82
N ALA A 18 13.92 8.87 -12.06
CA ALA A 18 12.54 9.25 -12.41
C ALA A 18 11.54 8.08 -12.32
N ASN A 19 11.99 6.84 -12.54
CA ASN A 19 11.12 5.66 -12.55
C ASN A 19 11.29 4.76 -11.32
N CYS A 20 11.96 5.27 -10.29
CA CYS A 20 12.29 4.59 -9.04
C CYS A 20 11.11 4.63 -8.05
N ASP A 21 10.88 3.53 -7.32
CA ASP A 21 9.94 3.50 -6.20
C ASP A 21 10.54 4.11 -4.94
N TYR A 22 10.10 5.32 -4.60
CA TYR A 22 10.50 6.01 -3.38
C TYR A 22 9.66 5.65 -2.15
N ASN A 23 8.70 4.72 -2.24
CA ASN A 23 7.86 4.39 -1.11
C ASN A 23 8.63 3.55 -0.05
N PRO A 24 8.86 4.07 1.17
CA PRO A 24 9.56 3.31 2.23
C PRO A 24 8.77 2.11 2.74
N SER A 25 7.46 2.10 2.50
CA SER A 25 6.57 0.99 2.90
C SER A 25 6.66 -0.21 1.96
N SER A 26 7.17 -0.03 0.74
CA SER A 26 7.40 -1.14 -0.18
C SER A 26 8.39 -2.15 0.41
N GLU A 27 8.23 -3.43 0.07
CA GLU A 27 9.11 -4.50 0.58
C GLU A 27 10.57 -4.24 0.17
N TYR A 28 10.76 -3.84 -1.09
CA TYR A 28 12.03 -3.48 -1.70
C TYR A 28 11.95 -2.04 -2.23
N PRO A 29 12.34 -1.03 -1.44
CA PRO A 29 12.37 0.35 -1.91
C PRO A 29 13.45 0.51 -2.99
N PHE A 30 13.31 1.57 -3.77
CA PHE A 30 14.18 1.96 -4.87
C PHE A 30 14.23 1.01 -6.06
N GLU A 31 13.18 0.21 -6.25
CA GLU A 31 13.02 -0.61 -7.45
C GLU A 31 12.61 0.26 -8.65
N ILE A 32 13.15 -0.05 -9.84
CA ILE A 32 12.70 0.56 -11.09
C ILE A 32 11.39 -0.09 -11.53
N CYS A 33 10.32 0.70 -11.61
CA CYS A 33 8.96 0.23 -11.86
C CYS A 33 8.60 0.09 -13.36
N VAL A 34 9.58 0.25 -14.25
CA VAL A 34 9.40 0.17 -15.71
C VAL A 34 10.43 -0.78 -16.32
N PRO A 35 10.11 -1.45 -17.44
CA PRO A 35 11.07 -2.31 -18.13
C PRO A 35 12.27 -1.50 -18.65
N PHE A 36 13.41 -2.14 -18.80
CA PHE A 36 14.65 -1.44 -19.14
C PHE A 36 14.63 -0.80 -20.54
N GLU A 37 13.85 -1.35 -21.47
CA GLU A 37 13.63 -0.76 -22.79
C GLU A 37 12.97 0.63 -22.70
N GLU A 38 12.09 0.83 -21.72
CA GLU A 38 11.47 2.13 -21.45
C GLU A 38 12.50 3.13 -20.90
N ILE A 39 13.46 2.68 -20.08
CA ILE A 39 14.61 3.48 -19.66
C ILE A 39 15.46 3.88 -20.87
N ALA A 40 15.81 2.92 -21.73
CA ALA A 40 16.58 3.19 -22.94
C ALA A 40 15.87 4.17 -23.90
N ARG A 41 14.53 4.08 -23.98
CA ARG A 41 13.70 5.01 -24.74
C ARG A 41 13.77 6.42 -24.18
N GLN A 42 13.66 6.58 -22.86
CA GLN A 42 13.76 7.89 -22.19
C GLN A 42 15.15 8.50 -22.31
N MET A 43 16.19 7.66 -22.35
CA MET A 43 17.56 8.08 -22.66
C MET A 43 17.79 8.47 -24.13
N GLY A 44 16.85 8.15 -25.03
CA GLY A 44 16.99 8.39 -26.47
C GLY A 44 17.92 7.41 -27.20
N VAL A 45 18.26 6.28 -26.59
CA VAL A 45 19.22 5.28 -27.12
C VAL A 45 18.57 3.93 -27.45
N LEU A 46 17.24 3.89 -27.52
CA LEU A 46 16.50 2.73 -28.00
C LEU A 46 16.40 2.78 -29.52
N HIS A 47 17.13 1.90 -30.19
CA HIS A 47 17.09 1.73 -31.63
C HIS A 47 16.16 0.59 -32.01
N ARG A 48 15.30 0.81 -33.02
CA ARG A 48 14.44 -0.22 -33.61
C ARG A 48 14.86 -0.43 -35.06
N TYR A 49 15.29 -1.63 -35.40
CA TYR A 49 15.65 -2.03 -36.75
C TYR A 49 14.40 -2.35 -37.58
N GLU A 50 14.56 -2.34 -38.92
CA GLU A 50 13.47 -2.62 -39.88
C GLU A 50 12.84 -4.00 -39.68
N ASN A 51 13.63 -4.98 -39.21
CA ASN A 51 13.16 -6.33 -38.88
C ASN A 51 12.43 -6.42 -37.52
N GLY A 52 12.15 -5.30 -36.86
CA GLY A 52 11.48 -5.23 -35.57
C GLY A 52 12.37 -5.48 -34.35
N ARG A 53 13.66 -5.82 -34.54
CA ARG A 53 14.60 -5.99 -33.42
C ARG A 53 14.87 -4.65 -32.74
N THR A 54 14.99 -4.67 -31.42
CA THR A 54 15.36 -3.48 -30.63
C THR A 54 16.75 -3.64 -30.04
N ALA A 55 17.58 -2.60 -30.11
CA ALA A 55 18.89 -2.53 -29.47
C ALA A 55 18.99 -1.30 -28.56
N CYS A 56 19.70 -1.47 -27.45
CA CYS A 56 19.95 -0.43 -26.45
C CYS A 56 21.32 -0.62 -25.77
N ASP A 57 22.35 -0.95 -26.55
CA ASP A 57 23.68 -1.32 -26.05
C ASP A 57 24.32 -0.22 -25.19
N VAL A 58 24.11 1.06 -25.57
CA VAL A 58 24.59 2.21 -24.80
C VAL A 58 23.98 2.22 -23.39
N ALA A 59 22.69 1.95 -23.27
CA ALA A 59 22.01 1.87 -21.97
C ALA A 59 22.51 0.67 -21.16
N TYR A 60 22.68 -0.50 -21.78
CA TYR A 60 23.22 -1.68 -21.10
C TYR A 60 24.64 -1.47 -20.60
N HIS A 61 25.50 -0.81 -21.39
CA HIS A 61 26.86 -0.48 -20.98
C HIS A 61 26.86 0.48 -19.79
N ALA A 62 26.07 1.56 -19.86
CA ALA A 62 25.93 2.51 -18.74
C ALA A 62 25.36 1.84 -17.48
N LEU A 63 24.41 0.91 -17.63
CA LEU A 63 23.84 0.14 -16.52
C LEU A 63 24.89 -0.76 -15.87
N ARG A 64 25.71 -1.43 -16.68
CA ARG A 64 26.82 -2.27 -16.19
C ARG A 64 27.83 -1.44 -15.38
N VAL A 65 28.23 -0.27 -15.89
CA VAL A 65 29.12 0.63 -15.13
C VAL A 65 28.47 1.08 -13.83
N THR A 66 27.16 1.38 -13.84
CA THR A 66 26.41 1.77 -12.64
C THR A 66 26.34 0.64 -11.60
N GLU A 67 26.24 -0.62 -12.05
CA GLU A 67 26.30 -1.80 -11.18
C GLU A 67 27.71 -2.03 -10.62
N GLU A 68 28.76 -1.89 -11.45
CA GLU A 68 30.16 -2.02 -11.03
C GLU A 68 30.55 -0.94 -10.00
N MET A 69 29.95 0.25 -10.06
CA MET A 69 30.07 1.29 -9.05
C MET A 69 29.31 1.00 -7.74
N GLY A 70 28.53 -0.08 -7.68
CA GLY A 70 27.69 -0.41 -6.52
C GLY A 70 26.45 0.47 -6.36
N HIS A 71 26.11 1.27 -7.38
CA HIS A 71 24.97 2.18 -7.33
C HIS A 71 23.64 1.49 -7.69
N ALA A 72 23.69 0.37 -8.40
CA ALA A 72 22.52 -0.42 -8.74
C ALA A 72 22.78 -1.91 -8.56
N ILE A 73 21.74 -2.66 -8.21
CA ILE A 73 21.72 -4.11 -8.20
C ILE A 73 20.83 -4.55 -9.35
N VAL A 74 21.38 -5.32 -10.29
CA VAL A 74 20.66 -5.74 -11.50
C VAL A 74 20.38 -7.24 -11.45
N VAL A 75 19.11 -7.58 -11.36
CA VAL A 75 18.64 -8.96 -11.50
C VAL A 75 18.46 -9.25 -12.97
N ARG A 76 19.26 -10.20 -13.46
CA ARG A 76 19.17 -10.74 -14.81
C ARG A 76 18.53 -12.13 -14.79
N GLU A 77 17.72 -12.43 -15.81
CA GLU A 77 17.35 -13.80 -16.18
C GLU A 77 17.64 -14.02 -17.66
N PHE A 78 17.75 -15.30 -18.02
CA PHE A 78 17.97 -15.72 -19.39
C PHE A 78 16.67 -15.59 -20.20
N ASP A 79 16.69 -14.73 -21.20
CA ASP A 79 15.63 -14.66 -22.19
C ASP A 79 15.89 -15.71 -23.28
N LYS A 80 14.96 -16.68 -23.40
CA LYS A 80 15.04 -17.76 -24.39
C LYS A 80 14.91 -17.28 -25.82
N ASP A 81 14.15 -16.20 -26.05
CA ASP A 81 13.85 -15.68 -27.39
C ASP A 81 15.05 -14.91 -27.95
N SER A 82 15.65 -14.03 -27.13
CA SER A 82 16.85 -13.29 -27.52
C SER A 82 18.16 -14.02 -27.24
N ARG A 83 18.12 -15.18 -26.55
CA ARG A 83 19.28 -15.94 -26.05
C ARG A 83 20.29 -15.08 -25.29
N GLN A 84 19.78 -14.13 -24.50
CA GLN A 84 20.60 -13.16 -23.77
C GLN A 84 20.05 -12.96 -22.36
N TYR A 85 20.95 -12.65 -21.42
CA TYR A 85 20.55 -12.25 -20.08
C TYR A 85 20.04 -10.81 -20.08
N LYS A 86 18.74 -10.62 -19.87
CA LYS A 86 18.13 -9.29 -19.82
C LYS A 86 18.05 -8.76 -18.39
N ALA A 87 18.21 -7.45 -18.23
CA ALA A 87 18.00 -6.77 -16.96
C ALA A 87 16.51 -6.67 -16.68
N LEU A 88 16.02 -7.44 -15.71
CA LEU A 88 14.59 -7.63 -15.48
C LEU A 88 14.10 -6.91 -14.24
N ARG A 89 14.93 -6.82 -13.21
CA ARG A 89 14.67 -5.97 -12.04
C ARG A 89 15.93 -5.20 -11.68
N ILE A 90 15.77 -3.92 -11.41
CA ILE A 90 16.87 -3.02 -11.07
C ILE A 90 16.51 -2.33 -9.76
N PHE A 91 17.44 -2.33 -8.81
CA PHE A 91 17.28 -1.68 -7.52
C PHE A 91 18.40 -0.67 -7.33
N LEU A 92 18.08 0.57 -6.99
CA LEU A 92 19.11 1.55 -6.64
C LEU A 92 19.55 1.36 -5.19
N THR A 93 20.84 1.56 -4.94
CA THR A 93 21.41 1.53 -3.58
C THR A 93 21.37 2.93 -2.97
N VAL A 94 21.64 3.04 -1.67
CA VAL A 94 21.83 4.34 -1.03
C VAL A 94 23.03 5.07 -1.65
N ASP A 95 24.05 4.34 -2.06
CA ASP A 95 25.27 4.90 -2.64
C ASP A 95 25.02 5.62 -3.97
N PHE A 96 23.99 5.20 -4.72
CA PHE A 96 23.51 5.97 -5.88
C PHE A 96 23.22 7.42 -5.50
N PHE A 97 22.49 7.64 -4.40
CA PHE A 97 22.09 8.98 -3.97
C PHE A 97 23.25 9.74 -3.33
N THR A 98 24.06 9.09 -2.50
CA THR A 98 25.23 9.73 -1.87
C THR A 98 26.26 10.15 -2.90
N SER A 99 26.43 9.40 -3.99
CA SER A 99 27.28 9.78 -5.12
C SER A 99 26.84 11.07 -5.82
N LYS A 100 25.59 11.50 -5.64
CA LYS A 100 25.03 12.75 -6.17
C LYS A 100 25.03 13.89 -5.15
N GLY A 101 25.71 13.72 -4.02
CA GLY A 101 25.78 14.70 -2.94
C GLY A 101 24.58 14.67 -1.98
N ILE A 102 23.68 13.70 -2.10
CA ILE A 102 22.54 13.55 -1.19
C ILE A 102 23.00 12.76 0.03
N THR A 103 23.10 13.42 1.18
CA THR A 103 23.44 12.72 2.42
C THR A 103 22.33 11.76 2.83
N LEU A 104 22.69 10.70 3.56
CA LEU A 104 21.71 9.72 4.05
C LEU A 104 20.61 10.38 4.89
N GLU A 105 20.96 11.36 5.73
CA GLU A 105 19.98 12.09 6.54
C GLU A 105 19.02 12.91 5.66
N HIS A 106 19.54 13.56 4.62
CA HIS A 106 18.71 14.30 3.67
C HIS A 106 17.76 13.35 2.91
N LEU A 107 18.27 12.20 2.45
CA LEU A 107 17.46 11.16 1.80
C LEU A 107 16.31 10.71 2.71
N LYS A 108 16.58 10.41 3.99
CA LYS A 108 15.54 10.08 4.97
C LYS A 108 14.49 11.17 5.10
N LYS A 109 14.91 12.44 5.22
CA LYS A 109 13.99 13.59 5.30
C LYS A 109 13.13 13.72 4.04
N MET A 110 13.69 13.54 2.85
CA MET A 110 12.94 13.55 1.60
C MET A 110 11.88 12.45 1.56
N LEU A 111 12.24 11.23 1.94
CA LEU A 111 11.31 10.09 1.98
C LEU A 111 10.17 10.30 2.97
N THR A 112 10.46 10.82 4.17
CA THR A 112 9.41 11.14 5.16
C THR A 112 8.47 12.22 4.66
N ARG A 113 9.00 13.28 4.03
CA ARG A 113 8.19 14.34 3.42
C ARG A 113 7.32 13.80 2.27
N PHE A 114 7.89 12.93 1.43
CA PHE A 114 7.15 12.25 0.37
C PHE A 114 5.98 11.44 0.94
N GLN A 115 6.20 10.62 1.97
CA GLN A 115 5.12 9.87 2.63
C GLN A 115 4.04 10.76 3.24
N ALA A 116 4.42 11.88 3.86
CA ALA A 116 3.46 12.83 4.43
C ALA A 116 2.63 13.50 3.32
N TRP A 117 3.28 13.92 2.23
CA TRP A 117 2.63 14.51 1.06
C TRP A 117 1.67 13.51 0.38
N THR A 118 2.09 12.26 0.17
CA THR A 118 1.27 11.20 -0.41
C THR A 118 0.00 10.96 0.40
N ARG A 119 0.12 10.92 1.75
CA ARG A 119 -1.04 10.79 2.65
C ARG A 119 -1.98 11.99 2.54
N LYS A 120 -1.43 13.20 2.56
CA LYS A 120 -2.22 14.44 2.46
C LYS A 120 -3.00 14.54 1.14
N ASN A 121 -2.44 14.04 0.05
CA ASN A 121 -3.06 14.09 -1.28
C ASN A 121 -3.88 12.83 -1.63
N GLY A 122 -4.06 11.89 -0.71
CA GLY A 122 -4.83 10.65 -0.96
C GLY A 122 -4.19 9.69 -1.97
N LEU A 123 -2.92 9.87 -2.30
CA LEU A 123 -2.22 9.06 -3.32
C LEU A 123 -1.71 7.71 -2.78
N SER A 124 -1.89 7.46 -1.47
CA SER A 124 -1.39 6.24 -0.80
C SER A 124 -1.95 4.97 -1.42
N GLU A 125 -3.25 4.94 -1.70
CA GLU A 125 -3.91 3.79 -2.33
C GLU A 125 -3.44 3.61 -3.77
N THR A 126 -3.34 4.70 -4.54
CA THR A 126 -2.86 4.67 -5.92
C THR A 126 -1.43 4.14 -6.03
N LEU A 127 -0.53 4.57 -5.13
CA LEU A 127 0.84 4.07 -5.08
C LEU A 127 0.89 2.59 -4.69
N LYS A 128 0.06 2.18 -3.72
CA LYS A 128 -0.06 0.77 -3.32
C LYS A 128 -0.53 -0.09 -4.49
N GLN A 129 -1.59 0.31 -5.18
CA GLN A 129 -2.12 -0.38 -6.36
C GLN A 129 -1.08 -0.43 -7.50
N ARG A 130 -0.30 0.64 -7.71
CA ARG A 130 0.77 0.65 -8.71
C ARG A 130 1.86 -0.37 -8.36
N ASN A 131 2.26 -0.45 -7.10
CA ASN A 131 3.21 -1.45 -6.63
C ASN A 131 2.65 -2.88 -6.76
N GLU A 132 1.40 -3.12 -6.36
CA GLU A 132 0.75 -4.42 -6.53
C GLU A 132 0.68 -4.86 -8.00
N ARG A 133 0.33 -3.95 -8.92
CA ARG A 133 0.37 -4.21 -10.37
C ARG A 133 1.77 -4.54 -10.87
N HIS A 134 2.79 -3.84 -10.37
CA HIS A 134 4.19 -4.14 -10.68
C HIS A 134 4.58 -5.54 -10.21
N LEU A 135 4.26 -5.90 -8.96
CA LEU A 135 4.53 -7.23 -8.42
C LEU A 135 3.81 -8.34 -9.18
N LEU A 136 2.52 -8.16 -9.51
CA LEU A 136 1.76 -9.11 -10.34
C LEU A 136 2.38 -9.27 -11.73
N ARG A 137 2.87 -8.20 -12.34
CA ARG A 137 3.61 -8.28 -13.61
C ARG A 137 4.89 -9.09 -13.45
N MET A 138 5.65 -8.87 -12.37
CA MET A 138 6.88 -9.61 -12.11
C MET A 138 6.59 -11.10 -11.88
N GLU A 139 5.54 -11.44 -11.14
CA GLU A 139 5.12 -12.81 -10.89
C GLU A 139 4.70 -13.54 -12.18
N ARG A 140 3.93 -12.88 -13.06
CA ARG A 140 3.56 -13.44 -14.38
C ARG A 140 4.76 -13.75 -15.28
N LEU A 141 5.87 -13.03 -15.09
CA LEU A 141 7.11 -13.22 -15.83
C LEU A 141 8.07 -14.21 -15.13
N ASP A 142 7.64 -14.83 -14.02
CA ASP A 142 8.45 -15.69 -13.14
C ASP A 142 9.72 -14.98 -12.60
N LEU A 143 9.63 -13.66 -12.41
CA LEU A 143 10.72 -12.79 -11.93
C LEU A 143 10.63 -12.53 -10.42
N SER A 144 10.03 -13.48 -9.70
CA SER A 144 9.92 -13.39 -8.25
C SER A 144 11.30 -13.49 -7.60
N ILE A 145 11.57 -12.60 -6.65
CA ILE A 145 12.81 -12.61 -5.85
C ILE A 145 12.68 -13.61 -4.68
N GLU A 146 11.55 -14.29 -4.51
CA GLU A 146 11.30 -15.17 -3.37
C GLU A 146 12.35 -16.25 -3.17
N LYS A 147 12.80 -16.87 -4.26
CA LYS A 147 13.82 -17.94 -4.25
C LYS A 147 15.25 -17.41 -4.07
N ARG A 148 15.46 -16.08 -4.10
CA ARG A 148 16.78 -15.42 -4.06
C ARG A 148 17.10 -14.88 -2.65
N HIS A 149 17.35 -15.78 -1.70
CA HIS A 149 17.53 -15.44 -0.27
C HIS A 149 18.63 -14.40 0.01
N SER A 150 19.78 -14.51 -0.65
CA SER A 150 20.90 -13.57 -0.49
C SER A 150 20.52 -12.15 -0.94
N LEU A 151 19.85 -12.04 -2.08
CA LEU A 151 19.34 -10.78 -2.62
C LEU A 151 18.30 -10.16 -1.68
N LYS A 152 17.34 -10.95 -1.17
CA LYS A 152 16.36 -10.47 -0.16
C LYS A 152 17.06 -9.87 1.06
N LYS A 153 18.11 -10.53 1.57
CA LYS A 153 18.88 -10.06 2.72
C LYS A 153 19.61 -8.73 2.42
N LEU A 154 20.18 -8.60 1.22
CA LEU A 154 20.83 -7.37 0.78
C LEU A 154 19.84 -6.21 0.64
N LEU A 155 18.71 -6.42 -0.03
CA LEU A 155 17.69 -5.39 -0.21
C LEU A 155 17.06 -4.96 1.13
N LYS A 156 16.87 -5.90 2.07
CA LYS A 156 16.45 -5.56 3.44
C LYS A 156 17.47 -4.67 4.16
N ARG A 157 18.77 -4.93 3.98
CA ARG A 157 19.83 -4.08 4.54
C ARG A 157 19.79 -2.67 3.97
N ILE A 158 19.59 -2.52 2.65
CA ILE A 158 19.42 -1.22 2.00
C ILE A 158 18.20 -0.49 2.58
N LYS A 159 17.07 -1.18 2.72
CA LYS A 159 15.87 -0.62 3.35
C LYS A 159 16.13 -0.15 4.79
N TRP A 160 16.89 -0.89 5.58
CA TRP A 160 17.23 -0.49 6.95
C TRP A 160 18.12 0.74 7.02
N GLN A 161 18.93 1.03 6.00
CA GLN A 161 19.73 2.26 5.98
C GLN A 161 18.82 3.50 5.94
N ILE A 162 17.69 3.44 5.25
CA ILE A 162 16.75 4.56 5.08
C ILE A 162 15.58 4.54 6.07
N THR A 163 15.22 3.37 6.61
CA THR A 163 14.13 3.24 7.57
C THR A 163 14.72 3.35 8.99
N SER A 164 14.37 4.38 9.76
CA SER A 164 14.86 4.49 11.14
C SER A 164 14.23 3.39 12.00
N PRO A 165 15.03 2.55 12.70
CA PRO A 165 14.51 1.57 13.66
C PRO A 165 13.67 2.23 14.75
N GLU A 166 14.01 3.46 15.13
CA GLU A 166 13.27 4.25 16.11
C GLU A 166 11.88 4.63 15.60
N LEU A 167 11.74 5.04 14.33
CA LEU A 167 10.45 5.36 13.72
C LEU A 167 9.58 4.11 13.52
N ILE A 168 10.19 2.96 13.27
CA ILE A 168 9.46 1.67 13.22
C ILE A 168 8.93 1.35 14.62
N LYS A 169 9.77 1.43 15.66
CA LYS A 169 9.36 1.21 17.05
C LYS A 169 8.32 2.24 17.52
N GLU A 170 8.44 3.49 17.11
CA GLU A 170 7.49 4.55 17.44
C GLU A 170 6.15 4.30 16.74
N LYS A 171 6.17 3.89 15.46
CA LYS A 171 4.96 3.44 14.76
C LYS A 171 4.34 2.23 15.45
N GLU A 172 5.12 1.21 15.80
CA GLU A 172 4.63 0.01 16.49
C GLU A 172 4.03 0.35 17.85
N LYS A 173 4.67 1.23 18.62
CA LYS A 173 4.12 1.76 19.88
C LYS A 173 2.82 2.53 19.64
N ALA A 174 2.78 3.43 18.67
CA ALA A 174 1.58 4.19 18.35
C ALA A 174 0.42 3.27 17.92
N VAL A 175 0.72 2.24 17.12
CA VAL A 175 -0.26 1.22 16.72
C VAL A 175 -0.73 0.41 17.93
N SER A 176 0.17 -0.02 18.82
CA SER A 176 -0.19 -0.71 20.08
C SER A 176 -1.08 0.16 20.95
N SER A 177 -0.71 1.42 21.19
CA SER A 177 -1.51 2.35 21.98
C SER A 177 -2.88 2.64 21.36
N LEU A 178 -2.95 2.72 20.03
CA LEU A 178 -4.23 2.85 19.32
C LEU A 178 -5.08 1.58 19.44
N GLN A 179 -4.47 0.40 19.36
CA GLN A 179 -5.15 -0.88 19.51
C GLN A 179 -5.65 -1.05 20.95
N GLU A 180 -4.83 -0.76 21.94
CA GLU A 180 -5.23 -0.73 23.35
C GLU A 180 -6.37 0.26 23.60
N ALA A 181 -6.34 1.44 22.97
CA ALA A 181 -7.44 2.42 23.07
C ALA A 181 -8.72 1.94 22.36
N ILE A 182 -8.60 1.12 21.30
CA ILE A 182 -9.73 0.48 20.63
C ILE A 182 -10.29 -0.65 21.49
N ASP A 183 -9.42 -1.48 22.09
CA ASP A 183 -9.81 -2.62 22.91
C ASP A 183 -10.36 -2.19 24.28
N ALA A 184 -9.83 -1.11 24.84
CA ALA A 184 -10.32 -0.50 26.09
C ALA A 184 -11.65 0.24 25.88
N LYS A 185 -11.94 0.68 24.65
CA LYS A 185 -13.30 1.06 24.30
C LYS A 185 -14.12 -0.21 24.24
N GLN A 186 -15.03 -0.37 25.21
CA GLN A 186 -16.03 -1.41 25.10
C GLN A 186 -16.70 -1.28 23.73
N PRO A 187 -16.92 -2.38 22.99
CA PRO A 187 -17.79 -2.33 21.83
C PRO A 187 -19.07 -1.68 22.34
N VAL A 188 -19.45 -0.55 21.74
CA VAL A 188 -20.75 0.04 22.04
C VAL A 188 -21.72 -1.07 21.72
N LYS A 189 -22.27 -1.71 22.76
CA LYS A 189 -23.47 -2.49 22.62
C LYS A 189 -24.46 -1.44 22.14
N LEU A 190 -24.66 -1.39 20.83
CA LEU A 190 -25.93 -0.99 20.28
C LEU A 190 -26.90 -1.97 20.92
N HIS A 191 -27.36 -1.65 22.13
CA HIS A 191 -28.60 -2.22 22.61
C HIS A 191 -29.54 -1.99 21.46
N ALA A 192 -30.00 -3.06 20.83
CA ALA A 192 -31.08 -2.94 19.88
C ALA A 192 -32.14 -2.16 20.65
N ALA A 193 -32.37 -0.91 20.25
CA ALA A 193 -33.29 -0.01 20.95
C ALA A 193 -34.56 -0.82 21.20
N ALA A 194 -35.21 -0.68 22.35
CA ALA A 194 -36.37 -1.52 22.68
C ALA A 194 -37.41 -1.56 21.53
N LYS A 195 -37.49 -0.48 20.75
CA LYS A 195 -38.18 -0.37 19.46
C LYS A 195 -37.79 -1.44 18.42
N ALA A 196 -36.51 -1.65 18.17
CA ALA A 196 -36.00 -2.66 17.25
C ALA A 196 -36.33 -4.09 17.71
N LYS A 197 -36.22 -4.37 19.02
CA LYS A 197 -36.68 -5.64 19.60
C LYS A 197 -38.19 -5.84 19.44
N TRP A 198 -38.99 -4.80 19.67
CA TRP A 198 -40.43 -4.82 19.46
C TRP A 198 -40.81 -5.09 18.00
N LEU A 199 -40.14 -4.42 17.06
CA LEU A 199 -40.33 -4.66 15.61
C LEU A 199 -39.93 -6.09 15.20
N GLN A 200 -38.87 -6.65 15.78
CA GLN A 200 -38.51 -8.06 15.57
C GLN A 200 -39.59 -9.00 16.12
N TYR A 201 -40.15 -8.70 17.30
CA TYR A 201 -41.25 -9.48 17.87
C TYR A 201 -42.50 -9.44 16.99
N LEU A 202 -42.90 -8.26 16.50
CA LEU A 202 -44.00 -8.09 15.55
C LEU A 202 -43.80 -8.94 14.29
N ASN A 203 -42.58 -8.98 13.77
CA ASN A 203 -42.23 -9.72 12.55
C ASN A 203 -41.90 -11.20 12.79
N SER A 204 -41.86 -11.67 14.03
CA SER A 204 -41.49 -13.05 14.38
C SER A 204 -42.60 -14.08 14.16
N GLY A 205 -43.84 -13.63 13.91
CA GLY A 205 -45.02 -14.49 13.77
C GLY A 205 -45.49 -15.15 15.08
N ARG A 206 -44.84 -14.85 16.21
CA ARG A 206 -45.19 -15.39 17.54
C ARG A 206 -46.45 -14.77 18.16
N SER A 207 -46.88 -13.61 17.67
CA SER A 207 -48.08 -12.92 18.14
C SER A 207 -48.97 -12.50 16.97
N MET A 208 -50.28 -12.50 17.23
CA MET A 208 -51.26 -12.04 16.25
C MET A 208 -51.30 -10.50 16.23
N PRO A 209 -51.39 -9.84 15.05
CA PRO A 209 -51.41 -8.38 14.94
C PRO A 209 -52.47 -7.68 15.79
N ILE A 210 -53.60 -8.35 16.05
CA ILE A 210 -54.68 -7.81 16.89
C ILE A 210 -54.29 -7.73 18.38
N ILE A 211 -53.40 -8.60 18.84
CA ILE A 211 -52.94 -8.62 20.23
C ILE A 211 -51.91 -7.52 20.44
N THR A 212 -50.98 -7.35 19.50
CA THR A 212 -49.93 -6.33 19.62
C THR A 212 -50.47 -4.90 19.46
N THR A 213 -51.42 -4.69 18.55
CA THR A 213 -52.13 -3.40 18.43
C THR A 213 -52.96 -3.07 19.67
N ARG A 214 -53.56 -4.08 20.32
CA ARG A 214 -54.27 -3.91 21.59
C ARG A 214 -53.32 -3.51 22.73
N LEU A 215 -52.16 -4.17 22.84
CA LEU A 215 -51.13 -3.81 23.83
C LEU A 215 -50.63 -2.38 23.65
N GLU A 216 -50.40 -1.95 22.41
CA GLU A 216 -50.01 -0.57 22.10
C GLU A 216 -51.11 0.44 22.47
N ALA A 217 -52.38 0.12 22.20
CA ALA A 217 -53.51 0.98 22.52
C ALA A 217 -53.75 1.08 24.03
N GLU A 218 -53.62 -0.02 24.77
CA GLU A 218 -53.74 -0.06 26.23
C GLU A 218 -52.63 0.76 26.89
N LEU A 219 -51.36 0.58 26.48
CA LEU A 219 -50.25 1.35 27.03
C LEU A 219 -50.35 2.84 26.68
N SER A 220 -50.77 3.17 25.45
CA SER A 220 -50.98 4.57 25.04
C SER A 220 -52.14 5.24 25.76
N LYS A 221 -53.15 4.47 26.21
CA LYS A 221 -54.27 4.98 27.02
C LYS A 221 -53.86 5.24 28.47
N GLU A 222 -53.02 4.38 29.04
CA GLU A 222 -52.52 4.52 30.41
C GLU A 222 -51.45 5.62 30.54
N GLN A 223 -50.57 5.74 29.54
CA GLN A 223 -49.47 6.70 29.55
C GLN A 223 -49.32 7.41 28.18
N PRO A 224 -50.21 8.37 27.87
CA PRO A 224 -50.27 9.00 26.55
C PRO A 224 -49.02 9.82 26.18
N THR A 225 -48.26 10.31 27.16
CA THR A 225 -47.07 11.14 26.93
C THR A 225 -45.76 10.35 26.92
N LEU A 226 -45.75 9.09 27.39
CA LEU A 226 -44.53 8.31 27.58
C LEU A 226 -43.76 8.11 26.28
N ARG A 227 -44.47 7.84 25.17
CA ARG A 227 -43.86 7.62 23.85
C ARG A 227 -43.06 8.82 23.34
N HIS A 228 -43.41 10.03 23.75
CA HIS A 228 -42.74 11.28 23.34
C HIS A 228 -41.64 11.72 24.29
N ILE A 229 -41.76 11.38 25.59
CA ILE A 229 -40.82 11.78 26.64
C ILE A 229 -39.67 10.77 26.75
N ASP A 230 -39.98 9.47 26.72
CA ASP A 230 -39.01 8.38 26.78
C ASP A 230 -39.48 7.22 25.89
N GLU A 231 -39.11 7.32 24.61
CA GLU A 231 -39.45 6.31 23.60
C GLU A 231 -38.89 4.92 23.97
N GLU A 232 -37.76 4.86 24.67
CA GLU A 232 -37.12 3.59 25.01
C GLU A 232 -37.85 2.86 26.13
N GLN A 233 -38.30 3.58 27.15
CA GLN A 233 -39.11 3.03 28.24
C GLN A 233 -40.48 2.54 27.73
N PHE A 234 -41.08 3.24 26.76
CA PHE A 234 -42.33 2.82 26.14
C PHE A 234 -42.23 1.43 25.49
N TYR A 235 -41.20 1.18 24.66
CA TYR A 235 -41.05 -0.13 24.02
C TYR A 235 -40.55 -1.23 24.97
N ARG A 236 -39.87 -0.90 26.08
CA ARG A 236 -39.55 -1.90 27.12
C ARG A 236 -40.82 -2.41 27.80
N LEU A 237 -41.74 -1.53 28.15
CA LEU A 237 -43.03 -1.92 28.75
C LEU A 237 -43.88 -2.76 27.79
N LEU A 238 -43.84 -2.48 26.49
CA LEU A 238 -44.51 -3.33 25.48
C LEU A 238 -43.92 -4.73 25.41
N LEU A 239 -42.58 -4.84 25.42
CA LEU A 239 -41.89 -6.13 25.44
C LEU A 239 -42.19 -6.92 26.72
N GLU A 240 -42.22 -6.26 27.88
CA GLU A 240 -42.57 -6.85 29.16
C GLU A 240 -44.01 -7.37 29.19
N ARG A 241 -44.97 -6.57 28.72
CA ARG A 241 -46.39 -7.00 28.61
C ARG A 241 -46.60 -8.12 27.60
N ALA A 242 -45.76 -8.19 26.58
CA ALA A 242 -45.76 -9.28 25.62
C ALA A 242 -45.04 -10.54 26.12
N GLY A 243 -44.40 -10.51 27.31
CA GLY A 243 -43.66 -11.63 27.87
C GLY A 243 -42.34 -11.92 27.14
N VAL A 244 -41.71 -10.91 26.55
CA VAL A 244 -40.47 -11.01 25.77
C VAL A 244 -39.37 -10.22 26.47
N GLU A 245 -38.41 -10.91 27.11
CA GLU A 245 -37.20 -10.30 27.71
C GLU A 245 -36.09 -10.03 26.67
#